data_AF-A0AAE0FBV2-F1
#
_entry.id   AF-A0AAE0FBV2-F1
#
_cell.length_a   1.000
_cell.length_b   1.000
_cell.length_c   1.000
_cell.angle_alpha   90.00
_cell.angle_beta   90.00
_cell.angle_gamma   90.00
#
_symmetry.space_group_name_H-M   'P 1'
#
loop_
_entity.id
_entity.type
_entity.pdbx_description
1 polymer ?
#
loop_
_entity_poly.entity_id
_entity_poly.type
_entity_poly.pdbx_seq_one_letter_code
_entity_poly.pdbx_strand_id
1 'polypeptide(L)'
;MQPTVFVVTKLRDMTAFFDFFQEFFHEVRAVKSDVRMVVLTPTKPNFALRTFQEVNASRLTVVEGSVLNDKDLERVQAHAASAWVLLADQLAEDPVVEDTTTLLAVLALKHFTSGSVSLFVQVLERSARRRIEPFLAPESDVCMSIRETEAELLVLAARCTGGSTLVNNFVLSMAPMRPPPPTRPPAPWALPEVCPWTAPAPGMHRAGVEGRHAQGGD
;
A
#
# COMPACT_ATOMS: atom_id res chain seq x y z
N MET A 1 -8.95 11.88 -19.91
CA MET A 1 -9.54 11.01 -18.85
C MET A 1 -8.51 10.87 -17.74
N GLN A 2 -8.93 10.91 -16.48
CA GLN A 2 -8.03 10.63 -15.36
C GLN A 2 -7.67 9.13 -15.36
N PRO A 3 -6.39 8.76 -15.12
CA PRO A 3 -6.00 7.36 -15.00
C PRO A 3 -6.80 6.69 -13.87
N THR A 4 -7.39 5.53 -14.16
CA THR A 4 -8.26 4.82 -13.22
C THR A 4 -7.67 3.44 -12.93
N VAL A 5 -7.49 3.13 -11.65
CA VAL A 5 -7.04 1.82 -11.18
C VAL A 5 -8.21 1.10 -10.55
N PHE A 6 -8.43 -0.13 -10.98
CA PHE A 6 -9.49 -0.98 -10.46
C PHE A 6 -8.96 -1.91 -9.38
N VAL A 7 -9.69 -2.04 -8.29
CA VAL A 7 -9.36 -2.95 -7.19
C VAL A 7 -10.52 -3.91 -6.99
N VAL A 8 -10.25 -5.20 -7.05
CA VAL A 8 -11.23 -6.26 -6.84
C VAL A 8 -10.95 -6.89 -5.48
N THR A 9 -11.94 -6.83 -4.59
CA THR A 9 -11.83 -7.46 -3.27
C THR A 9 -13.21 -7.73 -2.65
N LYS A 10 -13.28 -8.71 -1.75
CA LYS A 10 -14.48 -9.06 -0.99
C LYS A 10 -14.68 -8.19 0.27
N LEU A 11 -13.78 -7.25 0.55
CA LEU A 11 -13.92 -6.18 1.58
C LEU A 11 -14.37 -6.66 2.97
N ARG A 12 -14.05 -7.91 3.33
CA ARG A 12 -14.28 -8.44 4.67
C ARG A 12 -13.24 -7.90 5.64
N ASP A 13 -11.98 -7.90 5.22
CA ASP A 13 -10.90 -7.23 5.93
C ASP A 13 -10.80 -5.75 5.51
N MET A 14 -11.35 -4.88 6.34
CA MET A 14 -11.28 -3.43 6.14
C MET A 14 -9.91 -2.85 6.49
N THR A 15 -9.17 -3.49 7.39
CA THR A 15 -7.86 -2.99 7.85
C THR A 15 -6.85 -3.11 6.73
N ALA A 16 -6.74 -4.31 6.13
CA ALA A 16 -5.85 -4.54 5.00
C ALA A 16 -6.17 -3.62 3.81
N PHE A 17 -7.46 -3.35 3.55
CA PHE A 17 -7.86 -2.41 2.50
C PHE A 17 -7.45 -0.97 2.81
N PHE A 18 -7.59 -0.52 4.06
CA PHE A 18 -7.18 0.84 4.45
C PHE A 18 -5.67 1.02 4.36
N ASP A 19 -4.89 0.04 4.81
CA ASP A 19 -3.44 0.08 4.71
C ASP A 19 -3.00 0.14 3.24
N PHE A 20 -3.58 -0.71 2.39
CA PHE A 20 -3.36 -0.67 0.94
C PHE A 20 -3.73 0.69 0.33
N PHE A 21 -4.90 1.25 0.69
CA PHE A 21 -5.33 2.55 0.17
C PHE A 21 -4.37 3.67 0.56
N GLN A 22 -3.92 3.70 1.83
CA GLN A 22 -2.98 4.72 2.29
C GLN A 22 -1.65 4.63 1.56
N GLU A 23 -1.11 3.41 1.45
CA GLU A 23 0.16 3.15 0.77
C GLU A 23 0.09 3.54 -0.72
N PHE A 24 -0.96 3.09 -1.42
CA PHE A 24 -1.16 3.39 -2.83
C PHE A 24 -1.20 4.90 -3.10
N PHE A 25 -1.94 5.66 -2.27
CA PHE A 25 -2.04 7.10 -2.46
C PHE A 25 -0.85 7.89 -1.90
N HIS A 26 0.01 7.29 -1.08
CA HIS A 26 1.27 7.90 -0.68
C HIS A 26 2.24 7.98 -1.87
N GLU A 27 2.45 6.84 -2.55
CA GLU A 27 3.27 6.75 -3.75
C GLU A 27 2.72 7.61 -4.89
N VAL A 28 1.41 7.59 -5.13
CA VAL A 28 0.77 8.42 -6.16
C VAL A 28 0.93 9.92 -5.88
N ARG A 29 0.93 10.35 -4.61
CA ARG A 29 1.20 11.76 -4.24
C ARG A 29 2.63 12.18 -4.59
N ALA A 30 3.61 11.28 -4.47
CA ALA A 30 4.99 11.56 -4.85
C ALA A 30 5.10 11.85 -6.37
N VAL A 31 4.26 11.20 -7.19
CA VAL A 31 4.27 11.32 -8.65
C VAL A 31 3.33 12.43 -9.18
N LYS A 32 2.58 13.13 -8.31
CA LYS A 32 1.60 14.20 -8.66
C LYS A 32 0.57 13.78 -9.72
N SER A 33 0.21 12.50 -9.79
CA SER A 33 -0.82 12.02 -10.70
C SER A 33 -2.19 12.03 -10.02
N ASP A 34 -3.19 12.59 -10.70
CA ASP A 34 -4.58 12.59 -10.25
C ASP A 34 -5.24 11.25 -10.65
N VAL A 35 -4.90 10.19 -9.93
CA VAL A 35 -5.39 8.82 -10.14
C VAL A 35 -6.66 8.61 -9.34
N ARG A 36 -7.67 7.97 -9.95
CA ARG A 36 -8.87 7.49 -9.25
C ARG A 36 -8.79 5.98 -9.00
N MET A 37 -9.15 5.57 -7.79
CA MET A 37 -9.33 4.17 -7.43
C MET A 37 -10.81 3.80 -7.49
N VAL A 38 -11.14 2.72 -8.22
CA VAL A 38 -12.49 2.17 -8.27
C VAL A 38 -12.45 0.76 -7.69
N VAL A 39 -13.18 0.55 -6.59
CA VAL A 39 -13.29 -0.76 -5.97
C VAL A 39 -14.52 -1.47 -6.51
N LEU A 40 -14.32 -2.62 -7.15
CA LEU A 40 -15.39 -3.50 -7.60
C LEU A 40 -15.54 -4.65 -6.62
N THR A 41 -16.72 -4.80 -6.04
CA THR A 41 -16.98 -5.85 -5.05
C THR A 41 -18.30 -6.58 -5.32
N PRO A 42 -18.32 -7.92 -5.26
CA PRO A 42 -19.54 -8.69 -5.47
C PRO A 42 -20.49 -8.62 -4.27
N THR A 43 -20.00 -8.19 -3.11
CA THR A 43 -20.76 -8.07 -1.88
C THR A 43 -21.14 -6.62 -1.61
N LYS A 44 -22.33 -6.41 -1.05
CA LYS A 44 -22.79 -5.07 -0.67
C LYS A 44 -21.77 -4.39 0.26
N PRO A 45 -21.30 -3.17 -0.06
CA PRO A 45 -20.38 -2.41 0.77
C PRO A 45 -20.90 -2.23 2.20
N ASN A 46 -20.04 -2.51 3.19
CA ASN A 46 -20.37 -2.29 4.60
C ASN A 46 -20.44 -0.78 4.94
N PHE A 47 -21.01 -0.45 6.11
CA PHE A 47 -21.16 0.94 6.54
C PHE A 47 -19.82 1.67 6.68
N ALA A 48 -18.78 0.99 7.18
CA ALA A 48 -17.45 1.57 7.35
C ALA A 48 -16.84 1.99 6.00
N LEU A 49 -16.97 1.15 4.98
CA LEU A 49 -16.51 1.40 3.63
C LEU A 49 -17.29 2.52 2.95
N ARG A 50 -18.62 2.57 3.15
CA ARG A 50 -19.46 3.68 2.65
C ARG A 50 -19.02 5.01 3.27
N THR A 51 -18.83 5.04 4.58
CA THR A 51 -18.34 6.22 5.30
C THR A 51 -16.94 6.61 4.79
N PHE A 52 -16.06 5.64 4.59
CA PHE A 52 -14.72 5.87 4.07
C PHE A 52 -14.73 6.42 2.63
N GLN A 53 -15.64 5.93 1.79
CA GLN A 53 -15.88 6.44 0.44
C GLN A 53 -16.35 7.89 0.48
N GLU A 54 -17.29 8.26 1.36
CA GLU A 54 -17.77 9.63 1.49
C GLU A 54 -16.66 10.61 1.87
N VAL A 55 -15.79 10.22 2.82
CA VAL A 55 -14.62 11.02 3.21
C VAL A 55 -13.61 11.17 2.05
N ASN A 56 -13.52 10.17 1.16
CA ASN A 56 -12.55 10.13 0.07
C ASN A 56 -13.19 10.20 -1.33
N ALA A 57 -14.35 10.84 -1.47
CA ALA A 57 -15.19 10.76 -2.67
C ALA A 57 -14.51 11.24 -3.97
N SER A 58 -13.49 12.11 -3.86
CA SER A 58 -12.71 12.56 -5.02
C SER A 58 -11.80 11.46 -5.60
N ARG A 59 -11.34 10.54 -4.76
CA ARG A 59 -10.29 9.55 -5.07
C ARG A 59 -10.79 8.12 -5.10
N LEU A 60 -11.86 7.81 -4.36
CA LEU A 60 -12.39 6.46 -4.19
C LEU A 60 -13.84 6.37 -4.63
N THR A 61 -14.13 5.42 -5.51
CA THR A 61 -15.50 5.03 -5.86
C THR A 61 -15.69 3.54 -5.60
N VAL A 62 -16.71 3.17 -4.83
CA VAL A 62 -17.05 1.76 -4.60
C VAL A 62 -18.26 1.38 -5.43
N VAL A 63 -18.10 0.36 -6.24
CA VAL A 63 -19.11 -0.17 -7.15
C VAL A 63 -19.42 -1.61 -6.77
N GLU A 64 -20.71 -1.89 -6.61
CA GLU A 64 -21.21 -3.25 -6.45
C GLU A 64 -21.29 -3.92 -7.83
N GLY A 65 -20.69 -5.09 -7.98
CA GLY A 65 -20.67 -5.84 -9.23
C GLY A 65 -19.65 -6.97 -9.21
N SER A 66 -19.78 -7.89 -10.15
CA SER A 66 -18.88 -9.04 -10.27
C SER A 66 -17.97 -8.89 -11.48
N VAL A 67 -16.69 -9.25 -11.32
CA VAL A 67 -15.74 -9.35 -12.43
C VAL A 67 -16.12 -10.46 -13.42
N LEU A 68 -16.87 -11.46 -12.96
CA LEU A 68 -17.30 -12.59 -13.81
C LEU A 68 -18.47 -12.23 -14.73
N ASN A 69 -19.02 -11.03 -14.61
CA ASN A 69 -20.14 -10.57 -15.42
C ASN A 69 -19.70 -9.46 -16.36
N ASP A 70 -19.69 -9.73 -17.66
CA ASP A 70 -19.24 -8.78 -18.69
C ASP A 70 -20.04 -7.46 -18.65
N LYS A 71 -21.33 -7.52 -18.31
CA LYS A 71 -22.17 -6.30 -18.18
C LYS A 71 -21.68 -5.38 -17.07
N ASP A 72 -21.18 -5.94 -15.97
CA ASP A 72 -20.60 -5.16 -14.88
C ASP A 72 -19.26 -4.56 -15.30
N LEU A 73 -18.45 -5.30 -16.06
CA LEU A 73 -17.18 -4.81 -16.61
C LEU A 73 -17.38 -3.68 -17.63
N GLU A 74 -18.38 -3.79 -18.50
CA GLU A 74 -18.77 -2.72 -19.43
C GLU A 74 -19.25 -1.46 -18.68
N ARG A 75 -20.09 -1.65 -17.65
CA ARG A 75 -20.61 -0.56 -16.83
C ARG A 75 -19.51 0.24 -16.13
N VAL A 76 -18.44 -0.42 -15.72
CA VAL A 76 -17.28 0.23 -15.11
C VAL A 76 -16.23 0.68 -16.12
N GLN A 77 -16.46 0.50 -17.42
CA GLN A 77 -15.50 0.82 -18.48
C GLN A 77 -14.14 0.15 -18.27
N ALA A 78 -14.14 -1.16 -18.01
CA ALA A 78 -12.94 -1.93 -17.69
C ALA A 78 -11.80 -1.82 -18.73
N HIS A 79 -12.12 -1.49 -20.00
CA HIS A 79 -11.14 -1.23 -21.06
C HIS A 79 -10.30 0.04 -20.87
N ALA A 80 -10.82 1.03 -20.14
CA ALA A 80 -10.13 2.30 -19.88
C ALA A 80 -9.24 2.26 -18.61
N ALA A 81 -9.19 1.10 -17.95
CA ALA A 81 -8.38 0.88 -16.77
C ALA A 81 -6.88 0.98 -17.07
N SER A 82 -6.13 1.65 -16.20
CA SER A 82 -4.67 1.66 -16.27
C SER A 82 -4.07 0.37 -15.71
N ALA A 83 -4.68 -0.18 -14.66
CA ALA A 83 -4.29 -1.44 -14.04
C ALA A 83 -5.45 -2.03 -13.24
N TRP A 84 -5.42 -3.35 -13.04
CA TRP A 84 -6.31 -4.07 -12.14
C TRP A 84 -5.51 -4.69 -11.01
N VAL A 85 -6.00 -4.53 -9.78
CA VAL A 85 -5.43 -5.12 -8.57
C VAL A 85 -6.47 -6.06 -7.97
N LEU A 86 -6.17 -7.36 -7.92
CA LEU A 86 -7.01 -8.37 -7.29
C LEU A 86 -6.41 -8.69 -5.94
N LEU A 87 -7.10 -8.30 -4.86
CA LEU A 87 -6.68 -8.57 -3.49
C LEU A 87 -7.43 -9.77 -2.95
N ALA A 88 -6.68 -10.78 -2.51
CA ALA A 88 -7.25 -11.96 -1.88
C ALA A 88 -7.80 -11.64 -0.50
N ASP A 89 -8.92 -12.28 -0.14
CA ASP A 89 -9.47 -12.19 1.20
C ASP A 89 -8.72 -13.11 2.17
N GLN A 90 -7.88 -12.54 3.02
CA GLN A 90 -7.11 -13.29 4.03
C GLN A 90 -8.01 -13.93 5.11
N LEU A 91 -9.25 -13.45 5.25
CA LEU A 91 -10.23 -13.94 6.20
C LEU A 91 -11.20 -14.95 5.55
N ALA A 92 -10.89 -15.45 4.35
CA ALA A 92 -11.67 -16.48 3.69
C ALA A 92 -11.70 -17.77 4.53
N GLU A 93 -12.90 -18.38 4.64
CA GLU A 93 -13.08 -19.66 5.36
C GLU A 93 -12.33 -20.81 4.68
N ASP A 94 -12.39 -20.84 3.35
CA ASP A 94 -11.67 -21.81 2.52
C ASP A 94 -10.75 -21.06 1.55
N PRO A 95 -9.42 -21.12 1.76
CA PRO A 95 -8.45 -20.43 0.93
C PRO A 95 -8.41 -20.99 -0.51
N VAL A 96 -8.74 -22.27 -0.71
CA VAL A 96 -8.74 -22.89 -2.05
C VAL A 96 -9.90 -22.34 -2.87
N VAL A 97 -11.07 -22.16 -2.26
CA VAL A 97 -12.24 -21.57 -2.92
C VAL A 97 -11.97 -20.10 -3.27
N GLU A 98 -11.33 -19.36 -2.37
CA GLU A 98 -10.93 -17.97 -2.63
C GLU A 98 -9.97 -17.87 -3.80
N ASP A 99 -8.89 -18.66 -3.78
CA ASP A 99 -7.90 -18.67 -4.85
C ASP A 99 -8.48 -19.13 -6.20
N THR A 100 -9.42 -20.07 -6.18
CA THR A 100 -10.15 -20.50 -7.38
C THR A 100 -11.02 -19.36 -7.92
N THR A 101 -11.67 -18.59 -7.04
CA THR A 101 -12.43 -17.40 -7.43
C THR A 101 -11.52 -16.35 -8.06
N THR A 102 -10.33 -16.13 -7.49
CA THR A 102 -9.33 -15.20 -8.03
C THR A 102 -8.84 -15.66 -9.41
N LEU A 103 -8.53 -16.94 -9.59
CA LEU A 103 -8.17 -17.49 -10.90
C LEU A 103 -9.27 -17.25 -11.94
N LEU A 104 -10.54 -17.49 -11.59
CA LEU A 104 -11.66 -17.22 -12.49
C LEU A 104 -11.79 -15.74 -12.84
N ALA A 105 -11.57 -14.84 -11.87
CA ALA A 105 -11.57 -13.41 -12.10
C ALA A 105 -10.44 -12.97 -13.05
N VAL A 106 -9.23 -13.53 -12.90
CA VAL A 106 -8.10 -13.30 -13.81
C VAL A 106 -8.46 -13.71 -15.23
N LEU A 107 -9.04 -14.92 -15.40
CA LEU A 107 -9.44 -15.42 -16.72
C LEU A 107 -10.51 -14.53 -17.37
N ALA A 108 -11.52 -14.11 -16.60
CA ALA A 108 -12.56 -13.20 -17.08
C ALA A 108 -11.99 -11.85 -17.51
N LEU A 109 -11.09 -11.25 -16.71
CA LEU A 109 -10.44 -9.99 -17.04
C LEU A 109 -9.55 -10.10 -18.27
N LYS A 110 -8.76 -11.17 -18.40
CA LYS A 110 -7.93 -11.40 -19.58
C LYS A 110 -8.77 -11.59 -20.83
N HIS A 111 -9.88 -12.31 -20.73
CA HIS A 111 -10.83 -12.48 -21.81
C HIS A 111 -11.42 -11.13 -22.24
N PHE A 112 -11.92 -10.34 -21.29
CA PHE A 112 -12.57 -9.06 -21.56
C PHE A 112 -11.61 -7.99 -22.08
N THR A 113 -10.42 -7.86 -21.49
CA THR A 113 -9.44 -6.81 -21.83
C THR A 113 -8.51 -7.17 -22.99
N SER A 114 -8.63 -8.40 -23.54
CA SER A 114 -7.74 -8.93 -24.59
C SER A 114 -6.25 -8.82 -24.23
N GLY A 115 -5.91 -8.81 -22.93
CA GLY A 115 -4.53 -8.71 -22.44
C GLY A 115 -3.88 -7.32 -22.49
N SER A 116 -4.62 -6.26 -22.84
CA SER A 116 -4.10 -4.89 -22.93
C SER A 116 -3.81 -4.21 -21.59
N VAL A 117 -4.39 -4.72 -20.49
CA VAL A 117 -4.28 -4.13 -19.15
C VAL A 117 -3.47 -5.03 -18.22
N SER A 118 -2.55 -4.42 -17.47
CA SER A 118 -1.75 -5.08 -16.43
C SER A 118 -2.61 -5.54 -15.25
N LEU A 119 -2.38 -6.79 -14.83
CA LEU A 119 -3.02 -7.40 -13.67
C LEU A 119 -1.99 -7.58 -12.54
N PHE A 120 -2.34 -7.09 -11.36
CA PHE A 120 -1.64 -7.37 -10.10
C PHE A 120 -2.53 -8.29 -9.28
N VAL A 121 -2.13 -9.54 -9.12
CA VAL A 121 -2.94 -10.59 -8.52
C VAL A 121 -2.31 -11.03 -7.20
N GLN A 122 -3.11 -11.01 -6.15
CA GLN A 122 -2.75 -11.61 -4.87
C GLN A 122 -3.54 -12.91 -4.69
N VAL A 123 -2.85 -13.96 -4.26
CA VAL A 123 -3.44 -15.25 -3.88
C VAL A 123 -2.99 -15.63 -2.48
N LEU A 124 -3.73 -16.52 -1.83
CA LEU A 124 -3.38 -17.04 -0.52
C LEU A 124 -2.30 -18.11 -0.66
N GLU A 125 -2.58 -19.19 -1.39
CA GLU A 125 -1.71 -20.37 -1.44
C GLU A 125 -0.66 -20.31 -2.56
N ARG A 126 0.52 -20.87 -2.27
CA ARG A 126 1.59 -21.03 -3.29
C ARG A 126 1.13 -21.92 -4.44
N SER A 127 0.29 -22.91 -4.17
CA SER A 127 -0.24 -23.80 -5.21
C SER A 127 -1.11 -23.06 -6.21
N ALA A 128 -1.85 -22.03 -5.77
CA ALA A 128 -2.69 -21.22 -6.63
C ALA A 128 -1.89 -20.34 -7.57
N ARG A 129 -0.80 -19.73 -7.09
CA ARG A 129 0.12 -18.95 -7.93
C ARG A 129 0.55 -19.74 -9.16
N ARG A 130 0.98 -20.99 -8.98
CA ARG A 130 1.40 -21.89 -10.08
C ARG A 130 0.29 -22.21 -11.07
N ARG A 131 -0.98 -22.19 -10.63
CA ARG A 131 -2.14 -22.41 -11.51
C ARG A 131 -2.48 -21.15 -12.32
N ILE A 132 -2.26 -19.96 -11.77
CA ILE A 132 -2.58 -18.67 -12.42
C ILE A 132 -1.46 -18.22 -13.37
N GLU A 133 -0.20 -18.45 -13.01
CA GLU A 133 0.99 -17.99 -13.74
C GLU A 133 0.98 -18.24 -15.26
N PRO A 134 0.51 -19.40 -15.77
CA PRO A 134 0.45 -19.64 -17.22
C PRO A 134 -0.49 -18.70 -18.00
N PHE A 135 -1.44 -18.07 -17.32
CA PHE A 135 -2.44 -17.17 -17.93
C PHE A 135 -2.02 -15.69 -17.87
N LEU A 136 -0.92 -15.39 -17.18
CA LEU A 136 -0.43 -14.04 -17.00
C LEU A 136 0.66 -13.71 -18.02
N ALA A 137 0.67 -12.47 -18.49
CA ALA A 137 1.70 -11.93 -19.35
C ALA A 137 2.95 -11.64 -18.50
N PRO A 138 4.10 -12.28 -18.79
CA PRO A 138 5.28 -12.20 -17.92
C PRO A 138 5.92 -10.81 -17.88
N GLU A 139 5.64 -9.93 -18.85
CA GLU A 139 6.20 -8.58 -18.92
C GLU A 139 5.40 -7.54 -18.12
N SER A 140 4.09 -7.74 -17.97
CA SER A 140 3.18 -6.70 -17.50
C SER A 140 2.33 -7.09 -16.29
N ASP A 141 2.17 -8.38 -16.03
CA ASP A 141 1.37 -8.89 -14.92
C ASP A 141 2.25 -9.40 -13.78
N VAL A 142 1.74 -9.26 -12.56
CA VAL A 142 2.42 -9.70 -11.35
C VAL A 142 1.47 -10.57 -10.53
N CYS A 143 1.96 -11.71 -10.05
CA CYS A 143 1.22 -12.59 -9.14
C CYS A 143 2.03 -12.85 -7.87
N MET A 144 1.42 -12.60 -6.71
CA MET A 144 2.03 -12.76 -5.39
C MET A 144 1.19 -13.72 -4.54
N SER A 145 1.85 -14.67 -3.87
CA SER A 145 1.22 -15.52 -2.86
C SER A 145 1.56 -15.04 -1.45
N ILE A 146 0.55 -14.84 -0.61
CA ILE A 146 0.73 -14.42 0.77
C ILE A 146 1.51 -15.47 1.56
N ARG A 147 1.13 -16.76 1.46
CA ARG A 147 1.80 -17.84 2.18
C ARG A 147 3.25 -18.03 1.77
N GLU A 148 3.56 -17.83 0.50
CA GLU A 148 4.93 -17.85 0.00
C GLU A 148 5.77 -16.72 0.61
N THR A 149 5.26 -15.49 0.56
CA THR A 149 5.94 -14.31 1.11
C THR A 149 6.11 -14.41 2.63
N GLU A 150 5.10 -14.88 3.35
CA GLU A 150 5.19 -15.14 4.80
C GLU A 150 6.29 -16.16 5.12
N ALA A 151 6.35 -17.26 4.39
CA ALA A 151 7.37 -18.29 4.59
C ALA A 151 8.79 -17.77 4.29
N GLU A 152 8.94 -16.97 3.24
CA GLU A 152 10.22 -16.35 2.88
C GLU A 152 10.70 -15.35 3.93
N LEU A 153 9.79 -14.52 4.45
CA LEU A 153 10.09 -13.58 5.53
C LEU A 153 10.46 -14.30 6.84
N LEU A 154 9.84 -15.45 7.13
CA LEU A 154 10.19 -16.29 8.27
C LEU A 154 11.60 -16.89 8.14
N VAL A 155 11.93 -17.40 6.96
CA VAL A 155 13.29 -17.91 6.67
C VAL A 155 14.31 -16.77 6.77
N LEU A 156 13.98 -15.58 6.27
CA LEU A 156 14.84 -14.41 6.38
C LEU A 156 15.09 -14.03 7.84
N ALA A 157 14.04 -13.98 8.66
CA ALA A 157 14.16 -13.68 10.10
C ALA A 157 15.01 -14.72 10.85
N ALA A 158 14.96 -16.00 10.44
CA ALA A 158 15.80 -17.05 11.00
C ALA A 158 17.27 -16.93 10.59
N ARG A 159 17.56 -16.42 9.38
CA ARG A 159 18.94 -16.23 8.89
C ARG A 159 19.57 -14.92 9.36
N CYS A 160 18.77 -13.86 9.47
CA CYS A 160 19.21 -12.53 9.84
C CYS A 160 18.18 -11.90 10.79
N THR A 161 18.57 -11.72 12.05
CA THR A 161 17.75 -11.04 13.04
C THR A 161 17.43 -9.62 12.57
N GLY A 162 16.13 -9.30 12.46
CA GLY A 162 15.67 -8.00 11.95
C GLY A 162 15.61 -7.88 10.42
N GLY A 163 15.98 -8.92 9.67
CA GLY A 163 15.94 -8.89 8.19
C GLY A 163 14.52 -8.69 7.63
N SER A 164 13.51 -9.35 8.22
CA SER A 164 12.11 -9.16 7.82
C SER A 164 11.62 -7.73 8.09
N THR A 165 12.01 -7.14 9.22
CA THR A 165 11.72 -5.74 9.55
C THR A 165 12.37 -4.77 8.58
N LEU A 166 13.62 -5.03 8.19
CA LEU A 166 14.32 -4.22 7.19
C LEU A 166 13.61 -4.26 5.83
N VAL A 167 13.21 -5.44 5.36
CA VAL A 167 12.42 -5.57 4.12
C VAL A 167 11.10 -4.82 4.22
N ASN A 168 10.39 -4.97 5.34
CA ASN A 168 9.13 -4.26 5.57
C ASN A 168 9.31 -2.73 5.51
N ASN A 169 10.40 -2.20 6.07
CA ASN A 169 10.72 -0.78 6.04
C ASN A 169 11.08 -0.26 4.64
N PHE A 170 11.54 -1.13 3.73
CA PHE A 170 11.78 -0.75 2.34
C PHE A 170 10.51 -0.75 1.49
N VAL A 171 9.57 -1.63 1.82
CA VAL A 171 8.32 -1.76 1.05
C VAL A 171 7.29 -0.71 1.46
N LEU A 172 7.23 -0.37 2.75
CA LEU A 172 6.27 0.60 3.26
C LEU A 172 6.76 2.04 3.09
N SER A 173 5.90 2.87 2.53
CA SER A 173 6.05 4.32 2.52
C SER A 173 5.84 4.89 3.92
N MET A 174 6.94 5.09 4.66
CA MET A 174 6.85 5.80 5.92
C MET A 174 6.85 7.31 5.69
N ALA A 175 5.79 7.99 6.14
CA ALA A 175 5.88 9.42 6.39
C ALA A 175 6.98 9.67 7.45
N PRO A 176 7.78 10.74 7.33
CA PRO A 176 8.80 11.06 8.32
C PRO A 176 8.13 11.14 9.70
N MET A 177 8.69 10.41 10.68
CA MET A 177 8.19 10.40 12.04
C MET A 177 7.92 11.83 12.50
N ARG A 178 6.67 12.11 12.89
CA ARG A 178 6.35 13.37 13.55
C ARG A 178 7.08 13.35 14.89
N PRO A 179 7.86 14.39 15.24
CA PRO A 179 8.63 14.38 16.47
C PRO A 179 7.66 14.15 17.64
N PRO A 180 8.05 13.31 18.63
CA PRO A 180 7.24 13.12 19.81
C PRO A 180 6.97 14.48 20.47
N PRO A 181 5.80 14.69 21.09
CA PRO A 181 5.56 15.89 21.88
C PRO A 181 6.69 16.04 22.91
N PRO A 182 7.12 17.27 23.23
CA PRO A 182 8.35 17.57 23.99
C PRO A 182 8.41 17.01 25.42
N THR A 183 7.38 16.28 25.85
CA THR A 183 7.21 15.76 27.20
C THR A 183 7.65 14.31 27.38
N ARG A 184 8.03 13.58 26.31
CA ARG A 184 8.52 12.21 26.44
C ARG A 184 9.98 12.14 25.98
N PRO A 185 10.94 11.81 26.85
CA PRO A 185 12.30 11.51 26.40
C PRO A 185 12.22 10.34 25.40
N PRO A 186 12.94 10.41 24.26
CA PRO A 186 13.00 9.29 23.33
C PRO A 186 13.50 8.05 24.08
N ALA A 187 12.93 6.89 23.76
CA ALA A 187 13.41 5.64 24.35
C ALA A 187 14.90 5.48 24.03
N PRO A 188 15.71 4.86 24.92
CA PRO A 188 17.16 4.81 24.77
C PRO A 188 17.64 4.06 23.50
N TRP A 189 16.74 3.30 22.86
CA TRP A 189 16.98 2.59 21.60
C TRP A 189 16.51 3.37 20.36
N ALA A 190 15.84 4.51 20.52
CA ALA A 190 15.45 5.37 19.41
C ALA A 190 16.68 6.11 18.88
N LEU A 191 16.79 6.21 17.56
CA LEU A 191 17.90 6.93 16.93
C LEU A 191 17.93 8.39 17.42
N PRO A 192 19.11 8.95 17.73
CA PRO A 192 19.23 10.36 18.04
C PRO A 192 18.75 11.18 16.84
N GLU A 193 17.90 12.17 17.09
CA GLU A 193 17.35 13.05 16.07
C GLU A 193 18.48 13.84 15.39
N VAL A 194 18.99 13.32 14.28
CA VAL A 194 19.81 14.13 13.37
C VAL A 194 18.84 14.80 12.40
N CYS A 195 18.32 15.97 12.78
CA CYS A 195 17.57 16.83 11.86
C CYS A 195 18.48 17.26 10.69
N PRO A 196 18.23 16.86 9.43
CA PRO A 196 19.09 17.22 8.30
C PRO A 196 18.96 18.70 7.86
N TRP A 197 18.04 19.46 8.47
CA TRP A 197 17.63 20.79 8.02
C TRP A 197 17.91 21.92 9.01
N THR A 198 18.81 21.73 9.97
CA THR A 198 19.40 22.89 10.69
C THR A 198 20.52 23.49 9.85
N ALA A 199 20.15 24.15 8.75
CA ALA A 199 21.03 25.17 8.18
C ALA A 199 21.24 26.25 9.26
N PRO A 200 22.48 26.63 9.60
CA PRO A 200 22.69 27.75 10.50
C PRO A 200 22.12 29.00 9.85
N ALA A 201 21.24 29.70 10.56
CA ALA A 201 20.73 30.99 10.14
C ALA A 201 21.91 31.93 9.79
N PRO A 202 21.94 32.56 8.60
CA PRO A 202 23.00 33.50 8.27
C PRO A 202 22.73 34.79 9.05
N GLY A 203 23.46 35.03 10.13
CA GLY A 203 23.33 36.32 10.82
C GLY A 203 23.86 36.46 12.25
N MET A 204 24.49 35.45 12.87
CA MET A 204 25.03 35.65 14.22
C MET A 204 26.56 35.81 14.19
N HIS A 205 26.99 37.06 14.15
CA HIS A 205 28.35 37.51 14.36
C HIS A 205 28.93 36.91 15.66
N ARG A 206 30.11 36.29 15.56
CA ARG A 206 31.00 36.08 16.70
C ARG A 206 31.38 37.46 17.25
N ALA A 207 30.80 37.85 18.38
CA ALA A 207 31.26 38.98 19.17
C ALA A 207 32.22 38.47 20.27
N GLY A 208 33.32 39.19 20.41
CA GLY A 208 34.54 38.77 21.07
C GLY A 208 34.43 38.60 22.59
N VAL A 209 35.25 37.68 23.08
CA VAL A 209 35.66 37.63 24.48
C VAL A 209 36.77 38.67 24.64
N GLU A 210 36.46 39.79 25.26
CA GLU A 210 37.46 40.74 25.77
C GLU A 210 37.06 41.14 27.20
N GLY A 211 37.99 40.90 28.13
CA GLY A 211 37.71 40.73 29.56
C GLY A 211 37.66 42.00 30.39
N ARG A 212 37.55 41.82 31.72
CA ARG A 212 38.37 42.49 32.74
C ARG A 212 38.04 41.99 34.16
N HIS A 213 39.13 41.79 34.89
CA HIS A 213 39.24 41.67 36.35
C HIS A 213 38.68 42.88 37.12
N ALA A 214 38.18 42.63 38.34
CA ALA A 214 38.42 43.36 39.60
C ALA A 214 37.76 42.55 40.74
N GLN A 215 38.50 42.01 41.74
CA GLN A 215 38.89 42.64 43.04
C GLN A 215 37.68 43.11 43.87
N GLY A 216 37.55 42.90 45.19
CA GLY A 216 38.41 42.37 46.26
C GLY A 216 37.51 42.00 47.48
N GLY A 217 37.99 41.24 48.47
CA GLY A 217 38.54 41.75 49.74
C GLY A 217 37.42 41.72 50.82
N ASP A 218 37.60 41.30 52.06
CA ASP A 218 38.74 40.96 52.92
C ASP A 218 38.34 39.80 53.85
#